data_AF-A0A935QAC2-F1
#
_entry.id   AF-A0A935QAC2-F1
#
_cell.length_a   1.000
_cell.length_b   1.000
_cell.length_c   1.000
_cell.angle_alpha   90.00
_cell.angle_beta   90.00
_cell.angle_gamma   90.00
#
_symmetry.space_group_name_H-M   'P 1'
#
loop_
_entity.id
_entity.type
_entity.pdbx_description
1 polymer ?
#
loop_
_entity_poly.entity_id
_entity_poly.type
_entity_poly.pdbx_seq_one_letter_code
_entity_poly.pdbx_strand_id
1 'polypeptide(L)'
;MPKIAWKTGTSYGKKDAWSIGYNKNFTVGVWTGNFSGIGAADLSGANIATPLLFKIFNTIDYDSDEEWFTTARRLRHTTGMQRNRHGSFRTLYQFGYGLFYSAYFVRQSLRQPAGSNDKS
;
A
#
# COMPACT_ATOMS: atom_id res chain seq x y z
N MET A 1 -5.84 15.92 -1.56
CA MET A 1 -5.93 14.53 -1.06
C MET A 1 -4.51 14.02 -0.90
N PRO A 2 -4.15 13.46 0.26
CA PRO A 2 -2.79 12.99 0.53
C PRO A 2 -2.39 11.87 -0.45
N LYS A 3 -1.08 11.76 -0.71
CA LYS A 3 -0.53 10.64 -1.47
C LYS A 3 -0.66 9.37 -0.62
N ILE A 4 -1.39 8.39 -1.13
CA ILE A 4 -1.66 7.13 -0.43
C ILE A 4 -1.49 5.95 -1.39
N ALA A 5 -1.01 4.82 -0.87
CA ALA A 5 -1.10 3.52 -1.50
C ALA A 5 -2.14 2.70 -0.73
N TRP A 6 -2.99 1.96 -1.42
CA TRP A 6 -4.04 1.18 -0.76
C TRP A 6 -4.37 -0.09 -1.53
N LYS A 7 -5.02 -1.02 -0.82
CA LYS A 7 -5.56 -2.25 -1.37
C LYS A 7 -6.89 -2.59 -0.74
N THR A 8 -7.81 -3.09 -1.57
CA THR A 8 -9.12 -3.57 -1.16
C THR A 8 -9.15 -5.08 -0.95
N GLY A 9 -10.05 -5.52 -0.08
CA GLY A 9 -10.42 -6.91 0.14
C GLY A 9 -11.93 -7.06 0.32
N THR A 10 -12.51 -8.13 -0.22
CA THR A 10 -13.93 -8.49 -0.01
C THR A 10 -13.99 -9.99 0.21
N SER A 11 -14.63 -10.43 1.29
CA SER A 11 -14.75 -11.86 1.57
C SER A 11 -15.77 -12.54 0.66
N TYR A 12 -15.64 -13.86 0.50
CA TYR A 12 -16.61 -14.66 -0.22
C TYR A 12 -18.00 -14.56 0.43
N GLY A 13 -19.04 -14.41 -0.39
CA GLY A 13 -20.40 -14.16 0.09
C GLY A 13 -20.63 -12.75 0.65
N LYS A 14 -19.70 -11.80 0.44
CA LYS A 14 -19.81 -10.39 0.84
C LYS A 14 -20.15 -10.23 2.33
N LYS A 15 -19.36 -10.87 3.21
CA LYS A 15 -19.51 -10.83 4.67
C LYS A 15 -18.61 -9.78 5.33
N ASP A 16 -17.54 -9.43 4.64
CA ASP A 16 -16.52 -8.48 5.06
C ASP A 16 -16.09 -7.61 3.88
N ALA A 17 -16.03 -6.31 4.13
CA ALA A 17 -15.42 -5.31 3.27
C ALA A 17 -14.20 -4.72 3.98
N TRP A 18 -13.02 -4.88 3.38
CA TRP A 18 -11.75 -4.38 3.87
C TRP A 18 -11.14 -3.36 2.92
N SER A 19 -10.49 -2.33 3.49
CA SER A 19 -9.55 -1.48 2.77
C SER A 19 -8.41 -1.13 3.70
N ILE A 20 -7.17 -1.32 3.23
CA ILE A 20 -5.96 -0.98 3.98
C ILE A 20 -5.15 -0.03 3.11
N GLY A 21 -4.71 1.07 3.68
CA GLY A 21 -3.84 2.02 3.01
C GLY A 21 -2.79 2.62 3.92
N TYR A 22 -1.76 3.18 3.31
CA TYR A 22 -0.68 3.84 4.03
C TYR A 22 -0.08 5.00 3.23
N ASN A 23 0.52 5.93 3.96
CA ASN A 23 1.43 6.95 3.47
C ASN A 23 2.71 6.93 4.33
N LYS A 24 3.53 7.99 4.31
CA LYS A 24 4.74 8.07 5.13
C LYS A 24 4.49 8.14 6.64
N ASN A 25 3.33 8.66 7.06
CA ASN A 25 3.03 8.99 8.45
C ASN A 25 2.12 7.95 9.11
N PHE A 26 1.18 7.39 8.34
CA PHE A 26 0.07 6.61 8.85
C PHE A 26 -0.15 5.35 8.02
N THR A 27 -0.56 4.29 8.73
CA THR A 27 -1.17 3.09 8.16
C THR A 27 -2.58 2.99 8.73
N VAL A 28 -3.58 2.88 7.88
CA VAL A 28 -4.99 2.81 8.27
C VAL A 28 -5.62 1.56 7.68
N GLY A 29 -6.35 0.82 8.51
CA GLY A 29 -7.19 -0.31 8.09
C GLY A 29 -8.64 -0.03 8.42
N VAL A 30 -9.53 -0.25 7.45
CA VAL A 30 -10.98 -0.13 7.60
C VAL A 30 -11.60 -1.49 7.33
N TRP A 31 -12.43 -1.94 8.28
CA TRP A 31 -13.31 -3.08 8.13
C TRP A 31 -14.76 -2.65 8.28
N THR A 32 -15.61 -3.29 7.49
CA THR A 32 -17.06 -3.19 7.58
C THR A 32 -17.63 -4.57 7.36
N GLY A 33 -18.51 -5.01 8.25
CA GLY A 33 -19.16 -6.31 8.18
C GLY A 33 -20.18 -6.50 9.29
N ASN A 34 -20.91 -7.60 9.21
CA ASN A 34 -21.84 -8.01 10.26
C ASN A 34 -21.14 -8.99 11.20
N PHE A 35 -21.21 -8.75 12.52
CA PHE A 35 -20.68 -9.67 13.52
C PHE A 35 -21.33 -11.07 13.46
N SER A 36 -22.55 -11.19 12.92
CA SER A 36 -23.19 -12.49 12.69
C SER A 36 -22.61 -13.28 11.49
N GLY A 37 -21.75 -12.65 10.68
CA GLY A 37 -21.18 -13.27 9.47
C GLY A 37 -22.17 -13.44 8.32
N ILE A 38 -23.35 -12.83 8.39
CA ILE A 38 -24.32 -12.79 7.29
C ILE A 38 -23.84 -11.79 6.24
N GLY A 39 -23.83 -12.21 4.99
CA GLY A 39 -23.42 -11.37 3.87
C GLY A 39 -24.47 -10.35 3.45
N ALA A 40 -24.03 -9.24 2.88
CA ALA A 40 -24.90 -8.23 2.28
C ALA A 40 -24.42 -7.85 0.88
N ALA A 41 -25.36 -7.65 -0.04
CA ALA A 41 -25.04 -7.41 -1.45
C ALA A 41 -24.12 -6.19 -1.68
N ASP A 42 -24.22 -5.17 -0.83
CA ASP A 42 -23.45 -3.94 -0.95
C ASP A 42 -22.10 -3.99 -0.22
N LEU A 43 -21.83 -5.05 0.54
CA LEU A 43 -20.64 -5.15 1.38
C LEU A 43 -19.41 -5.53 0.55
N SER A 44 -18.83 -4.52 -0.10
CA SER A 44 -17.63 -4.60 -0.93
C SER A 44 -16.56 -3.64 -0.42
N GLY A 45 -15.31 -4.10 -0.39
CA GLY A 45 -14.16 -3.28 0.01
C GLY A 45 -13.97 -2.04 -0.87
N ALA A 46 -14.30 -2.13 -2.16
CA ALA A 46 -14.20 -1.00 -3.09
C ALA A 46 -15.30 0.06 -2.86
N ASN A 47 -16.51 -0.37 -2.50
CA ASN A 47 -17.68 0.51 -2.42
C ASN A 47 -17.93 1.07 -1.02
N ILE A 48 -17.53 0.35 0.04
CA ILE A 48 -17.81 0.72 1.43
C ILE A 48 -16.53 1.10 2.17
N ALA A 49 -15.58 0.17 2.29
CA ALA A 49 -14.40 0.38 3.12
C ALA A 49 -13.42 1.42 2.53
N THR A 50 -13.29 1.50 1.20
CA THR A 50 -12.35 2.42 0.54
C THR A 50 -12.77 3.89 0.62
N PRO A 51 -14.04 4.27 0.36
CA PRO A 51 -14.48 5.64 0.61
C PRO A 51 -14.28 6.10 2.06
N LEU A 52 -14.51 5.20 3.03
CA LEU A 52 -14.24 5.49 4.45
C LEU A 52 -12.74 5.69 4.72
N LEU A 53 -11.88 4.83 4.16
CA LEU A 53 -10.42 4.96 4.25
C LEU A 53 -9.96 6.32 3.72
N PHE A 54 -10.45 6.75 2.55
CA PHE A 54 -10.10 8.04 1.96
C PHE A 54 -10.61 9.21 2.79
N LYS A 55 -11.81 9.12 3.36
CA LYS A 55 -12.33 10.14 4.27
C LYS A 55 -11.45 10.29 5.51
N ILE A 56 -10.96 9.19 6.08
CA ILE A 56 -10.04 9.21 7.21
C ILE A 56 -8.73 9.89 6.82
N PHE A 57 -8.08 9.48 5.73
CA PHE A 57 -6.85 10.12 5.24
C PHE A 57 -7.03 11.62 4.95
N ASN A 58 -8.13 11.99 4.31
CA ASN A 58 -8.48 13.40 4.08
C ASN A 58 -8.79 14.17 5.37
N THR A 59 -9.04 13.50 6.49
CA THR A 59 -9.27 14.18 7.79
C THR A 59 -7.96 14.32 8.56
N ILE A 60 -7.11 13.29 8.55
CA ILE A 60 -5.90 13.25 9.38
C ILE A 60 -4.65 13.82 8.68
N ASP A 61 -4.68 13.97 7.36
CA ASP A 61 -3.50 14.30 6.55
C ASP A 61 -3.86 15.15 5.31
N TYR A 62 -4.87 16.03 5.43
CA TYR A 62 -5.47 16.72 4.27
C TYR A 62 -4.51 17.69 3.54
N ASP A 63 -3.54 18.24 4.27
CA ASP A 63 -2.59 19.28 3.83
C ASP A 63 -1.14 18.78 3.79
N SER A 64 -0.94 17.47 3.61
CA SER A 64 0.42 16.92 3.56
C SER A 64 1.06 17.13 2.19
N ASP A 65 2.04 18.03 2.13
CA ASP A 65 2.98 18.17 1.00
C ASP A 65 4.14 17.16 1.06
N GLU A 66 4.01 16.13 1.91
CA GLU A 66 5.03 15.12 2.09
C GLU A 66 5.37 14.42 0.78
N GLU A 67 6.67 14.34 0.49
CA GLU A 67 7.14 13.61 -0.68
C GLU A 67 6.70 12.15 -0.60
N TRP A 68 6.54 11.48 -1.74
CA TRP A 68 6.32 10.04 -1.72
C TRP A 68 7.60 9.30 -1.30
N PHE A 69 7.51 8.00 -1.05
CA PHE A 69 8.70 7.18 -0.76
C PHE A 69 9.69 7.26 -1.94
N THR A 70 10.97 7.47 -1.61
CA THR A 70 12.02 7.51 -2.61
C THR A 70 12.41 6.07 -2.99
N THR A 71 12.50 5.79 -4.30
CA THR A 71 12.97 4.49 -4.78
C THR A 71 14.40 4.27 -4.32
N ALA A 72 14.65 3.16 -3.62
CA ALA A 72 15.99 2.80 -3.16
C ALA A 72 16.97 2.77 -4.33
N ARG A 73 18.18 3.31 -4.14
CA ARG A 73 19.22 3.42 -5.18
C ARG A 73 19.52 2.09 -5.89
N ARG A 74 19.41 0.96 -5.19
CA ARG A 74 19.63 -0.40 -5.73
C ARG A 74 18.44 -0.93 -6.57
N LEU A 75 17.24 -0.36 -6.40
CA LEU A 75 16.01 -0.72 -7.14
C LEU A 75 15.70 0.25 -8.28
N ARG A 76 16.63 1.16 -8.61
CA ARG A 76 16.52 1.98 -9.82
C ARG A 76 16.70 1.06 -11.03
N HIS A 77 15.57 0.71 -11.66
CA HIS A 77 15.43 -0.12 -12.85
C HIS A 77 16.72 -0.33 -13.66
N THR A 78 17.23 -1.56 -13.64
CA THR A 78 18.05 -2.12 -14.73
C THR A 78 17.13 -2.40 -15.93
N THR A 79 16.54 -1.36 -16.53
CA THR A 79 15.83 -1.52 -17.80
C THR A 79 16.86 -1.48 -18.91
N GLY A 80 17.46 -2.64 -19.20
CA GLY A 80 18.28 -2.83 -20.39
C GLY A 80 17.45 -3.52 -21.48
N MET A 81 17.07 -2.81 -22.54
CA MET A 81 16.61 -3.44 -23.76
C MET A 81 17.81 -4.14 -24.41
N GLN A 82 17.88 -5.47 -24.35
CA GLN A 82 18.90 -6.23 -25.08
C GLN A 82 18.42 -6.44 -26.52
N ARG A 83 19.23 -5.99 -27.48
CA ARG A 83 19.00 -6.17 -28.91
C ARG A 83 19.38 -7.60 -29.30
N ASN A 84 18.43 -8.39 -29.80
CA ASN A 84 18.78 -9.72 -30.32
C ASN A 84 19.53 -9.61 -31.65
N ARG A 85 20.30 -10.65 -31.99
CA ARG A 85 21.08 -10.76 -33.25
C ARG A 85 20.24 -10.63 -34.55
N HIS A 86 18.91 -10.64 -34.44
CA HIS A 86 17.95 -10.52 -35.54
C HIS A 86 17.17 -9.18 -35.51
N GLY A 87 17.63 -8.18 -34.75
CA GLY A 87 17.06 -6.83 -34.77
C GLY A 87 15.75 -6.63 -34.00
N SER A 88 15.22 -7.67 -33.34
CA SER A 88 14.01 -7.57 -32.50
C SER A 88 14.35 -7.18 -31.06
N PHE A 89 13.58 -6.22 -30.52
CA PHE A 89 13.64 -5.79 -29.12
C PHE A 89 12.69 -6.64 -28.28
N ARG A 90 13.20 -7.31 -27.24
CA ARG A 90 12.38 -8.12 -26.32
C ARG A 90 12.54 -7.59 -24.91
N THR A 91 11.43 -7.18 -24.28
CA THR A 91 11.41 -6.83 -22.86
C THR A 91 11.46 -8.12 -22.04
N LEU A 92 12.60 -8.40 -21.41
CA LEU A 92 12.75 -9.55 -20.51
C LEU A 92 12.63 -9.06 -19.07
N TYR A 93 11.52 -9.38 -18.41
CA TYR A 93 11.45 -9.38 -16.95
C TYR A 93 11.91 -10.75 -16.47
N GLN A 94 13.18 -10.88 -16.08
CA GLN A 94 13.66 -12.12 -15.48
C GLN A 94 13.36 -12.11 -13.98
N PHE A 95 12.15 -12.55 -13.63
CA PHE A 95 11.85 -13.04 -12.28
C PHE A 95 11.89 -14.56 -12.34
N GLY A 96 12.88 -15.16 -11.69
CA GLY A 96 13.26 -16.57 -11.81
C GLY A 96 12.23 -17.62 -11.37
N TYR A 97 11.01 -17.24 -10.97
CA TYR A 97 9.91 -18.17 -10.69
C TYR A 97 8.60 -17.47 -11.03
N GLY A 98 7.81 -18.06 -11.93
CA GLY A 98 6.58 -17.48 -12.52
C GLY A 98 5.38 -17.35 -11.57
N LEU A 99 5.59 -16.82 -10.37
CA LEU A 99 4.56 -16.44 -9.41
C LEU A 99 4.91 -15.05 -8.87
N PHE A 100 4.08 -14.06 -9.21
CA PHE A 100 4.15 -12.74 -8.59
C PHE A 100 3.53 -12.83 -7.19
N TYR A 101 4.33 -13.13 -6.17
CA TYR A 101 3.93 -12.86 -4.79
C TYR A 101 4.27 -11.41 -4.46
N SER A 102 3.24 -10.60 -4.19
CA SER A 102 3.43 -9.31 -3.54
C SER A 102 3.38 -9.53 -2.03
N ALA A 103 4.55 -9.49 -1.38
CA ALA A 103 4.65 -9.42 0.07
C ALA A 103 4.87 -7.95 0.46
N TYR A 104 4.01 -7.40 1.32
CA TYR A 104 4.19 -6.07 1.91
C TYR A 104 4.78 -6.23 3.31
N PHE A 105 6.02 -5.77 3.50
CA PHE A 105 6.63 -5.63 4.82
C PHE A 105 6.20 -4.30 5.45
N VAL A 106 5.61 -4.35 6.65
CA VAL A 106 5.38 -3.18 7.50
C VAL A 106 6.56 -3.05 8.46
N ARG A 107 7.32 -1.96 8.39
CA ARG A 107 8.16 -1.50 9.50
C ARG A 107 7.69 -0.10 9.90
N GLN A 108 6.90 -0.02 10.96
CA GLN A 108 6.70 1.25 11.66
C GLN A 108 7.99 1.59 12.40
N SER A 109 8.67 2.63 11.95
CA SER A 109 9.77 3.24 12.70
C SER A 109 9.15 4.18 13.73
N LEU A 110 9.03 3.72 14.97
CA LEU A 110 8.77 4.61 16.11
C LEU A 110 9.85 5.70 16.14
N ARG A 111 9.46 6.97 16.22
CA ARG A 111 10.37 8.06 16.55
C ARG A 111 11.06 7.70 17.87
N GLN A 112 12.39 7.62 17.88
CA GLN A 112 13.11 7.73 19.15
C GLN A 112 12.98 9.19 19.61
N PRO A 113 12.53 9.47 20.86
CA PRO A 113 12.68 10.79 21.42
C PRO A 113 14.18 11.11 21.54
N ALA A 114 14.53 12.35 21.18
CA ALA A 114 15.89 12.86 21.23
C ALA A 114 16.47 12.67 22.63
N GLY A 115 17.70 12.16 22.72
CA GLY A 115 18.44 12.13 23.97
C GLY A 115 18.65 13.55 24.49
N SER A 116 18.08 13.87 25.65
CA SER A 116 18.59 14.95 26.49
C SER A 116 19.80 14.40 27.24
N ASN A 117 20.99 14.83 26.82
CA ASN A 117 22.16 14.81 27.68
C ASN A 117 21.86 15.69 28.88
N ASP A 118 21.62 15.10 30.03
CA ASP A 118 21.85 15.79 31.30
C ASP A 118 23.05 15.12 31.97
N LYS A 119 24.19 15.81 31.89
CA LYS A 119 25.34 15.59 32.75
C LYS A 119 25.28 16.69 33.80
N SER A 120 24.96 16.29 35.03
CA SER A 120 25.49 16.91 36.25
C SER A 120 25.58 15.84 37.33
#